data_AF-A0A2J7PUW6-F1
#
_entry.id   AF-A0A2J7PUW6-F1
#
_cell.length_a   1.000
_cell.length_b   1.000
_cell.length_c   1.000
_cell.angle_alpha   90.00
_cell.angle_beta   90.00
_cell.angle_gamma   90.00
#
_symmetry.space_group_name_H-M   'P 1'
#
loop_
_entity.id
_entity.type
_entity.pdbx_description
1 polymer ?
#
loop_
_entity_poly.entity_id
_entity_poly.type
_entity_poly.pdbx_seq_one_letter_code
_entity_poly.pdbx_strand_id
1 'polypeptide(L)'
;MSYNHHGFVYSVNVISAKILASGKTPRSFLTRALLAAENFAHAQEILRDSGCGAGDAVSINMTFLNQEGDRLFHNAEVGPPVGAANESSLSIFTTSPGEHIFHCNKYLRLQIPEAGGEIMTSSDHRHAAMKCFPHPASRKDVINILGDQSNKEYPIFQESGDDDYVKTVAVGIFDCVRQTWSIYADNPKTNEPVVVLPLQLKSPSK
;
A
#
# COMPACT_ATOMS: atom_id res chain seq x y z
N MET A 1 1.40 -6.80 2.41
CA MET A 1 0.07 -6.47 2.97
C MET A 1 -0.10 -7.28 4.22
N SER A 2 -0.70 -6.72 5.28
CA SER A 2 -1.02 -7.48 6.49
C SER A 2 -1.98 -6.69 7.37
N TYR A 3 -2.39 -7.30 8.47
CA TYR A 3 -3.10 -6.65 9.56
C TYR A 3 -2.50 -7.07 10.92
N ASN A 4 -2.89 -6.40 12.00
CA ASN A 4 -2.60 -6.83 13.36
C ASN A 4 -3.85 -6.84 14.25
N HIS A 5 -3.70 -7.35 15.48
CA HIS A 5 -4.82 -7.48 16.41
C HIS A 5 -5.32 -6.15 17.00
N HIS A 6 -4.61 -5.04 16.79
CA HIS A 6 -5.08 -3.69 17.18
C HIS A 6 -6.05 -3.10 16.14
N GLY A 7 -6.28 -3.81 15.02
CA GLY A 7 -7.11 -3.33 13.93
C GLY A 7 -6.34 -2.51 12.91
N PHE A 8 -5.00 -2.50 12.95
CA PHE A 8 -4.20 -1.92 11.88
C PHE A 8 -4.27 -2.81 10.64
N VAL A 9 -4.57 -2.23 9.48
CA VAL A 9 -4.58 -2.90 8.18
C VAL A 9 -3.74 -2.07 7.21
N TYR A 10 -2.87 -2.71 6.44
CA TYR A 10 -2.04 -2.00 5.48
C TYR A 10 -1.66 -2.82 4.24
N SER A 11 -1.43 -2.10 3.14
CA SER A 11 -0.76 -2.58 1.94
C SER A 11 0.54 -1.81 1.70
N VAL A 12 1.39 -2.35 0.83
CA VAL A 12 2.74 -1.85 0.60
C VAL A 12 2.99 -1.77 -0.89
N ASN A 13 3.46 -0.62 -1.35
CA ASN A 13 3.96 -0.40 -2.68
C ASN A 13 5.44 -0.04 -2.61
N VAL A 14 6.27 -0.74 -3.37
CA VAL A 14 7.71 -0.46 -3.44
C VAL A 14 7.93 0.78 -4.29
N ILE A 15 8.80 1.69 -3.86
CA ILE A 15 9.21 2.84 -4.65
C ILE A 15 10.70 2.73 -4.94
N SER A 16 11.09 3.05 -6.17
CA SER A 16 12.49 3.01 -6.61
C SER A 16 13.16 4.37 -6.37
N ALA A 17 13.55 4.67 -5.12
CA ALA A 17 14.33 5.87 -4.84
C ALA A 17 15.68 5.85 -5.57
N LYS A 18 16.11 7.01 -6.09
CA LYS A 18 17.37 7.16 -6.82
C LYS A 18 18.59 6.92 -5.94
N ILE A 19 18.49 7.31 -4.68
CA ILE A 19 19.56 7.19 -3.69
C ILE A 19 19.04 6.26 -2.61
N LEU A 20 19.79 5.20 -2.34
CA LEU A 20 19.59 4.29 -1.22
C LEU A 20 20.59 4.66 -0.12
N ALA A 21 20.17 4.56 1.14
CA ALA A 21 21.02 4.90 2.27
C ALA A 21 21.56 3.63 2.94
N SER A 22 22.86 3.36 2.75
CA SER A 22 23.52 2.23 3.40
C SER A 22 23.60 2.41 4.92
N GLY A 23 23.51 1.32 5.67
CA GLY A 23 23.54 1.33 7.15
C GLY A 23 22.27 1.87 7.80
N LYS A 24 21.18 2.00 7.03
CA LYS A 24 19.85 2.44 7.47
C LYS A 24 18.85 1.29 7.51
N THR A 25 17.66 1.52 8.05
CA THR A 25 16.65 0.47 8.25
C THR A 25 16.00 0.06 6.92
N PRO A 26 16.11 -1.21 6.48
CA PRO A 26 15.45 -1.63 5.24
C PRO A 26 13.91 -1.63 5.37
N ARG A 27 13.18 -1.34 4.29
CA ARG A 27 11.69 -1.33 4.29
C ARG A 27 11.05 -2.61 4.80
N SER A 28 11.70 -3.77 4.61
CA SER A 28 11.18 -5.04 5.14
C SER A 28 11.14 -5.05 6.67
N PHE A 29 12.12 -4.42 7.33
CA PHE A 29 12.13 -4.28 8.79
C PHE A 29 11.13 -3.22 9.25
N LEU A 30 11.03 -2.08 8.56
CA LEU A 30 10.02 -1.06 8.85
C LEU A 30 8.59 -1.62 8.72
N THR A 31 8.29 -2.29 7.61
CA THR A 31 6.97 -2.90 7.37
C THR A 31 6.68 -4.08 8.31
N ARG A 32 7.70 -4.73 8.86
CA ARG A 32 7.53 -5.71 9.95
C ARG A 32 7.24 -5.01 11.28
N ALA A 33 7.97 -3.95 11.62
CA ALA A 33 7.77 -3.16 12.83
C ALA A 33 6.35 -2.56 12.88
N LEU A 34 5.80 -2.14 11.73
CA LEU A 34 4.42 -1.69 11.61
C LEU A 34 3.36 -2.66 12.12
N LEU A 35 3.66 -3.98 12.17
CA LEU A 35 2.72 -4.94 12.77
C LEU A 35 2.54 -4.75 14.28
N ALA A 36 3.43 -3.99 14.93
CA ALA A 36 3.28 -3.58 16.32
C ALA A 36 2.51 -2.25 16.49
N ALA A 37 2.12 -1.58 15.40
CA ALA A 37 1.44 -0.29 15.49
C ALA A 37 0.07 -0.43 16.17
N GLU A 38 -0.15 0.33 17.23
CA GLU A 38 -1.38 0.28 18.02
C GLU A 38 -2.41 1.31 17.55
N ASN A 39 -1.91 2.42 16.99
CA ASN A 39 -2.70 3.53 16.49
C ASN A 39 -1.89 4.29 15.42
N PHE A 40 -2.50 5.30 14.82
CA PHE A 40 -1.91 6.07 13.73
C PHE A 40 -0.66 6.87 14.14
N ALA A 41 -0.58 7.34 15.38
CA ALA A 41 0.61 8.05 15.88
C ALA A 41 1.81 7.09 15.99
N HIS A 42 1.62 5.91 16.60
CA HIS A 42 2.65 4.89 16.70
C HIS A 42 3.11 4.40 15.30
N ALA A 43 2.18 4.25 14.34
CA ALA A 43 2.55 3.94 12.96
C ALA A 43 3.48 5.01 12.35
N GLN A 44 3.19 6.30 12.56
CA GLN A 44 4.04 7.39 12.07
C GLN A 44 5.42 7.40 12.73
N GLU A 45 5.51 7.11 14.03
CA GLU A 45 6.79 6.99 14.74
C GLU A 45 7.66 5.87 14.14
N ILE A 46 7.07 4.70 13.90
CA ILE A 46 7.74 3.57 13.25
C ILE A 46 8.26 3.97 11.86
N LEU A 47 7.45 4.66 11.05
CA LEU A 47 7.85 5.04 9.69
C LEU A 47 8.88 6.16 9.65
N ARG A 48 8.80 7.10 10.60
CA ARG A 48 9.80 8.15 10.76
C ARG A 48 11.15 7.57 11.15
N ASP A 49 11.17 6.49 11.93
CA ASP A 49 12.39 5.75 12.32
C ASP A 49 13.48 6.69 12.84
N SER A 50 13.10 7.62 13.72
CA SER A 50 13.98 8.67 14.21
C SER A 50 15.19 8.09 14.92
N GLY A 51 16.39 8.53 14.52
CA GLY A 51 17.67 8.02 14.99
C GLY A 51 18.37 7.10 13.98
N CYS A 52 17.64 6.50 13.04
CA CYS A 52 18.19 5.70 11.95
C CYS A 52 17.73 6.24 10.59
N GLY A 53 16.44 6.05 10.28
CA GLY A 53 15.81 6.35 9.01
C GLY A 53 15.80 5.18 8.03
N ALA A 54 14.95 5.27 7.01
CA ALA A 54 14.81 4.23 5.99
C ALA A 54 16.04 4.13 5.07
N GLY A 55 16.41 2.91 4.67
CA GLY A 55 17.46 2.66 3.68
C GLY A 55 16.98 2.71 2.24
N ASP A 56 15.69 2.51 2.02
CA ASP A 56 15.02 2.51 0.73
C ASP A 56 13.63 3.15 0.85
N ALA A 57 12.83 3.01 -0.20
CA ALA A 57 11.58 3.74 -0.33
C ALA A 57 10.35 2.83 -0.45
N VAL A 58 9.26 3.29 0.14
CA VAL A 58 8.02 2.55 0.23
C VAL A 58 6.84 3.50 0.36
N SER A 59 5.70 3.12 -0.21
CA SER A 59 4.42 3.72 0.14
C SER A 59 3.52 2.70 0.83
N ILE A 60 2.76 3.18 1.80
CA ILE A 60 1.94 2.36 2.68
C ILE A 60 0.54 2.95 2.73
N ASN A 61 -0.43 2.26 2.12
CA ASN A 61 -1.83 2.54 2.37
C ASN A 61 -2.23 1.84 3.66
N MET A 62 -2.91 2.54 4.56
CA MET A 62 -3.28 2.00 5.86
C MET A 62 -4.55 2.59 6.45
N THR A 63 -5.16 1.84 7.37
CA THR A 63 -6.32 2.28 8.16
C THR A 63 -6.30 1.56 9.52
N PHE A 64 -7.00 2.14 10.50
CA PHE A 64 -7.29 1.51 11.78
C PHE A 64 -8.78 1.20 11.87
N LEU A 65 -9.10 -0.07 12.08
CA LEU A 65 -10.49 -0.54 12.22
C LEU A 65 -11.11 -0.12 13.54
N ASN A 66 -10.28 0.01 14.59
CA ASN A 66 -10.66 0.43 15.93
C ASN A 66 -10.16 1.87 16.15
N GLN A 67 -10.95 2.84 15.71
CA GLN A 67 -10.70 4.26 15.97
C GLN A 67 -11.98 4.98 16.35
N GLU A 68 -11.84 6.09 17.07
CA GLU A 68 -12.97 6.98 17.35
C GLU A 68 -13.41 7.73 16.09
N GLY A 69 -14.72 7.90 15.93
CA GLY A 69 -15.31 8.62 14.82
C GLY A 69 -15.30 7.86 13.50
N ASP A 70 -15.34 8.61 12.40
CA ASP A 70 -15.36 8.05 11.05
C ASP A 70 -14.07 7.31 10.73
N ARG A 71 -14.15 6.22 9.96
CA ARG A 71 -12.97 5.52 9.47
C ARG A 71 -12.24 6.37 8.43
N LEU A 72 -10.95 6.58 8.67
CA LEU A 72 -10.04 7.28 7.77
C LEU A 72 -9.10 6.29 7.09
N PHE A 73 -8.66 6.65 5.90
CA PHE A 73 -7.59 5.96 5.19
C PHE A 73 -6.41 6.90 5.04
N HIS A 74 -5.22 6.34 5.17
CA HIS A 74 -3.98 7.08 5.11
C HIS A 74 -3.06 6.47 4.06
N ASN A 75 -2.27 7.31 3.41
CA ASN A 75 -1.09 6.88 2.68
C ASN A 75 0.14 7.56 3.24
N ALA A 76 1.12 6.75 3.62
CA ALA A 76 2.45 7.21 3.99
C ALA A 76 3.42 6.92 2.85
N GLU A 77 4.05 7.96 2.29
CA GLU A 77 5.25 7.80 1.46
C GLU A 77 6.46 7.96 2.36
N VAL A 78 7.37 7.00 2.29
CA VAL A 78 8.59 6.91 3.09
C VAL A 78 9.77 6.82 2.13
N GLY A 79 10.78 7.64 2.37
CA GLY A 79 12.04 7.62 1.64
C GLY A 79 13.24 7.72 2.56
N PRO A 80 14.45 7.51 2.03
CA PRO A 80 15.66 7.65 2.80
C PRO A 80 15.84 9.06 3.39
N PRO A 81 16.63 9.21 4.47
CA PRO A 81 17.01 10.52 4.99
C PRO A 81 17.67 11.39 3.92
N VAL A 82 17.33 12.68 3.88
CA VAL A 82 17.93 13.66 2.97
C VAL A 82 19.00 14.46 3.71
N GLY A 83 20.19 14.60 3.11
CA GLY A 83 21.29 15.35 3.68
C GLY A 83 21.81 14.72 4.98
N ALA A 84 21.90 15.51 6.05
CA ALA A 84 22.39 15.08 7.35
C ALA A 84 21.29 14.57 8.30
N ALA A 85 20.05 14.38 7.81
CA ALA A 85 18.95 13.89 8.62
C ALA A 85 19.22 12.47 9.15
N ASN A 86 18.73 12.20 10.36
CA ASN A 86 18.82 10.90 11.02
C ASN A 86 17.46 10.20 11.12
N GLU A 87 16.51 10.58 10.27
CA GLU A 87 15.17 10.01 10.23
C GLU A 87 14.68 9.91 8.77
N SER A 88 13.71 9.04 8.54
CA SER A 88 13.11 8.84 7.22
C SER A 88 12.45 10.12 6.72
N SER A 89 12.55 10.36 5.41
CA SER A 89 11.68 11.33 4.76
C SER A 89 10.26 10.76 4.77
N LEU A 90 9.28 11.53 5.24
CA LEU A 90 7.92 11.05 5.44
C LEU A 90 6.90 12.06 4.91
N SER A 91 5.97 11.60 4.08
CA SER A 91 4.77 12.36 3.71
C SER A 91 3.53 11.53 4.02
N ILE A 92 2.59 12.14 4.74
CA ILE A 92 1.34 11.51 5.13
C ILE A 92 0.18 12.22 4.42
N PHE A 93 -0.67 11.45 3.78
CA PHE A 93 -1.93 11.90 3.20
C PHE A 93 -3.08 11.14 3.82
N THR A 94 -4.19 11.83 4.11
CA THR A 94 -5.38 11.24 4.74
C THR A 94 -6.59 11.58 3.89
N THR A 95 -7.44 10.59 3.67
CA THR A 95 -8.73 10.75 2.99
C THR A 95 -9.89 10.58 3.97
N SER A 96 -10.93 11.38 3.75
CA SER A 96 -12.18 11.38 4.51
C SER A 96 -13.18 10.34 3.97
N PRO A 97 -14.29 10.08 4.67
CA PRO A 97 -15.36 9.25 4.13
C PRO A 97 -15.86 9.75 2.76
N GLY A 98 -16.03 8.82 1.81
CA GLY A 98 -16.41 9.15 0.43
C GLY A 98 -15.24 9.52 -0.47
N GLU A 99 -14.00 9.51 0.03
CA GLU A 99 -12.78 9.64 -0.76
C GLU A 99 -12.04 8.30 -0.87
N HIS A 100 -11.12 8.19 -1.82
CA HIS A 100 -10.29 6.99 -2.01
C HIS A 100 -8.83 7.35 -2.26
N ILE A 101 -7.95 6.39 -1.98
CA ILE A 101 -6.53 6.48 -2.29
C ILE A 101 -6.17 5.37 -3.27
N PHE A 102 -5.43 5.73 -4.32
CA PHE A 102 -4.79 4.79 -5.21
C PHE A 102 -3.30 5.12 -5.29
N HIS A 103 -2.47 4.10 -5.15
CA HIS A 103 -1.02 4.26 -5.13
C HIS A 103 -0.35 3.09 -5.85
N CYS A 104 0.65 3.41 -6.67
CA CYS A 104 1.48 2.43 -7.37
C CYS A 104 2.95 2.58 -6.95
N ASN A 105 3.91 2.46 -7.86
CA ASN A 105 5.32 2.31 -7.52
C ASN A 105 6.11 3.59 -7.75
N LYS A 106 5.54 4.75 -7.38
CA LYS A 106 6.21 6.05 -7.46
C LYS A 106 5.82 7.00 -6.33
N TYR A 107 6.66 7.99 -6.04
CA TYR A 107 6.25 9.11 -5.18
C TYR A 107 5.20 9.99 -5.87
N LEU A 108 4.17 10.38 -5.12
CA LEU A 108 3.15 11.34 -5.52
C LEU A 108 3.24 12.63 -4.73
N ARG A 109 3.83 12.60 -3.52
CA ARG A 109 3.90 13.73 -2.59
C ARG A 109 5.33 14.03 -2.15
N LEU A 110 6.11 13.00 -1.77
CA LEU A 110 7.52 13.20 -1.46
C LEU A 110 8.28 13.65 -2.71
N GLN A 111 8.94 14.80 -2.61
CA GLN A 111 9.73 15.38 -3.71
C GLN A 111 11.20 14.92 -3.62
N ILE A 112 11.41 13.61 -3.77
CA ILE A 112 12.75 12.99 -3.72
C ILE A 112 13.03 12.31 -5.06
N PRO A 113 14.26 12.35 -5.59
CA PRO A 113 14.57 11.74 -6.87
C PRO A 113 14.32 10.22 -6.87
N GLU A 114 13.75 9.74 -7.97
CA GLU A 114 13.52 8.32 -8.26
C GLU A 114 14.49 7.80 -9.34
N ALA A 115 14.73 6.48 -9.35
CA ALA A 115 15.72 5.84 -10.23
C ALA A 115 15.28 5.74 -11.70
N GLY A 116 14.01 5.99 -12.03
CA GLY A 116 13.48 5.81 -13.38
C GLY A 116 13.12 4.36 -13.71
N GLY A 117 13.00 4.07 -15.01
CA GLY A 117 12.85 2.73 -15.57
C GLY A 117 11.43 2.17 -15.56
N GLU A 118 11.32 0.89 -15.93
CA GLU A 118 10.05 0.16 -16.15
C GLU A 118 9.07 0.23 -14.99
N ILE A 119 9.56 0.21 -13.74
CA ILE A 119 8.72 0.30 -12.55
C ILE A 119 7.95 1.63 -12.52
N MET A 120 8.61 2.73 -12.88
CA MET A 120 7.99 4.06 -12.94
C MET A 120 7.05 4.18 -14.13
N THR A 121 7.46 3.69 -15.31
CA THR A 121 6.59 3.65 -16.51
C THR A 121 5.30 2.90 -16.23
N SER A 122 5.40 1.65 -15.73
CA SER A 122 4.24 0.84 -15.31
C SER A 122 3.39 1.56 -14.26
N SER A 123 4.02 2.22 -13.28
CA SER A 123 3.32 3.01 -12.26
C SER A 123 2.49 4.14 -12.88
N ASP A 124 3.04 4.88 -13.84
CA ASP A 124 2.33 5.97 -14.52
C ASP A 124 1.15 5.45 -15.34
N HIS A 125 1.34 4.36 -16.08
CA HIS A 125 0.26 3.73 -16.84
C HIS A 125 -0.87 3.21 -15.94
N ARG A 126 -0.56 2.58 -14.80
CA ARG A 126 -1.59 2.09 -13.87
C ARG A 126 -2.32 3.22 -13.15
N HIS A 127 -1.65 4.32 -12.82
CA HIS A 127 -2.33 5.52 -12.34
C HIS A 127 -3.22 6.14 -13.41
N ALA A 128 -2.79 6.16 -14.68
CA ALA A 128 -3.62 6.63 -15.79
C ALA A 128 -4.86 5.75 -15.98
N ALA A 129 -4.71 4.42 -15.91
CA ALA A 129 -5.82 3.47 -15.97
C ALA A 129 -6.83 3.71 -14.85
N MET A 130 -6.37 3.94 -13.61
CA MET A 130 -7.25 4.26 -12.49
C MET A 130 -8.13 5.49 -12.75
N LYS A 131 -7.61 6.52 -13.44
CA LYS A 131 -8.38 7.73 -13.79
C LYS A 131 -9.52 7.46 -14.79
N CYS A 132 -9.49 6.33 -15.49
CA CYS A 132 -10.55 5.91 -16.39
C CYS A 132 -11.71 5.21 -15.68
N PHE A 133 -11.53 4.82 -14.41
CA PHE A 133 -12.60 4.23 -13.61
C PHE A 133 -13.44 5.32 -12.94
N PRO A 134 -14.76 5.08 -12.77
CA PRO A 134 -15.55 5.90 -11.87
C PRO A 134 -15.04 5.75 -10.43
N HIS A 135 -15.44 6.68 -9.57
CA HIS A 135 -15.13 6.60 -8.15
C HIS A 135 -15.60 5.25 -7.58
N PRO A 136 -14.70 4.44 -6.98
CA PRO A 136 -15.08 3.14 -6.45
C PRO A 136 -15.97 3.29 -5.22
N ALA A 137 -17.19 2.74 -5.27
CA ALA A 137 -18.16 2.83 -4.17
C ALA A 137 -18.54 1.46 -3.60
N SER A 138 -18.05 0.38 -4.21
CA SER A 138 -18.39 -0.98 -3.83
C SER A 138 -17.22 -1.95 -3.95
N ARG A 139 -17.36 -3.13 -3.31
CA ARG A 139 -16.42 -4.24 -3.49
C ARG A 139 -16.27 -4.64 -4.96
N LYS A 140 -17.37 -4.60 -5.74
CA LYS A 140 -17.33 -4.95 -7.16
C LYS A 140 -16.48 -3.96 -7.95
N ASP A 141 -16.52 -2.68 -7.62
CA ASP A 141 -15.69 -1.66 -8.27
C ASP A 141 -14.20 -1.90 -7.97
N VAL A 142 -13.87 -2.21 -6.71
CA VAL A 142 -12.50 -2.58 -6.31
C VAL A 142 -12.01 -3.81 -7.08
N ILE A 143 -12.85 -4.85 -7.20
CA ILE A 143 -12.53 -6.05 -8.00
C ILE A 143 -12.28 -5.68 -9.47
N ASN A 144 -13.13 -4.83 -10.06
CA ASN A 144 -13.00 -4.40 -11.45
C ASN A 144 -11.70 -3.63 -11.70
N ILE A 145 -11.28 -2.77 -10.77
CA ILE A 145 -10.02 -2.03 -10.84
C ILE A 145 -8.83 -2.97 -10.69
N LEU A 146 -8.82 -3.81 -9.65
CA LEU A 146 -7.68 -4.69 -9.35
C LEU A 146 -7.49 -5.81 -10.38
N GLY A 147 -8.54 -6.17 -11.10
CA GLY A 147 -8.50 -7.11 -12.23
C GLY A 147 -8.33 -6.45 -13.59
N ASP A 148 -8.07 -5.14 -13.67
CA ASP A 148 -8.04 -4.44 -14.95
C ASP A 148 -6.86 -4.88 -15.84
N GLN A 149 -7.20 -5.18 -17.10
CA GLN A 149 -6.27 -5.60 -18.16
C GLN A 149 -6.55 -4.83 -19.47
N SER A 150 -7.08 -3.60 -19.34
CA SER A 150 -7.42 -2.75 -20.47
C SER A 150 -6.18 -2.28 -21.21
N ASN A 151 -5.15 -1.86 -20.47
CA ASN A 151 -3.81 -1.63 -21.00
C ASN A 151 -3.09 -2.98 -21.23
N LYS A 152 -2.63 -3.22 -22.46
CA LYS A 152 -1.98 -4.49 -22.84
C LYS A 152 -0.52 -4.58 -22.47
N GLU A 153 0.15 -3.45 -22.26
CA GLU A 153 1.57 -3.39 -21.93
C GLU A 153 1.78 -3.29 -20.42
N TYR A 154 1.00 -2.44 -19.74
CA TYR A 154 1.08 -2.24 -18.30
C TYR A 154 -0.32 -2.33 -17.65
N PRO A 155 -0.95 -3.51 -17.65
CA PRO A 155 -2.22 -3.72 -16.95
C PRO A 155 -2.07 -3.55 -15.43
N ILE A 156 -3.18 -3.31 -14.72
CA ILE A 156 -3.18 -3.37 -13.25
C ILE A 156 -3.01 -4.82 -12.79
N PHE A 157 -3.75 -5.75 -13.38
CA PHE A 157 -3.57 -7.18 -13.19
C PHE A 157 -2.59 -7.73 -14.24
N GLN A 158 -1.35 -7.97 -13.82
CA GLN A 158 -0.28 -8.41 -14.72
C GLN A 158 -0.33 -9.92 -14.90
N GLU A 159 -0.78 -10.33 -16.09
CA GLU A 159 -0.91 -11.71 -16.50
C GLU A 159 -0.93 -11.75 -18.04
N SER A 160 0.25 -11.63 -18.64
CA SER A 160 0.40 -11.53 -20.11
C SER A 160 0.97 -12.81 -20.74
N GLY A 161 1.13 -13.89 -19.97
CA GLY A 161 1.76 -15.15 -20.40
C GLY A 161 3.13 -15.40 -19.76
N ASP A 162 3.87 -16.39 -20.26
CA ASP A 162 5.13 -16.86 -19.64
C ASP A 162 6.33 -15.94 -19.85
N ASP A 163 6.28 -15.09 -20.87
CA ASP A 163 7.39 -14.18 -21.23
C ASP A 163 7.39 -12.87 -20.42
N ASP A 164 6.42 -12.68 -19.53
CA ASP A 164 6.28 -11.44 -18.75
C ASP A 164 7.23 -11.44 -17.54
N TYR A 165 8.06 -10.39 -17.42
CA TYR A 165 9.04 -10.28 -16.34
C TYR A 165 8.40 -10.00 -14.98
N VAL A 166 7.16 -9.52 -14.97
CA VAL A 166 6.40 -9.19 -13.76
C VAL A 166 5.00 -9.78 -13.87
N LYS A 167 4.56 -10.48 -12.81
CA LYS A 167 3.22 -11.06 -12.71
C LYS A 167 2.55 -10.67 -11.40
N THR A 168 1.24 -10.47 -11.43
CA THR A 168 0.45 -10.36 -10.21
C THR A 168 0.37 -11.74 -9.57
N VAL A 169 1.07 -11.93 -8.45
CA VAL A 169 1.11 -13.22 -7.73
C VAL A 169 -0.16 -13.47 -6.92
N ALA A 170 -0.77 -12.41 -6.40
CA ALA A 170 -2.01 -12.51 -5.62
C ALA A 170 -2.71 -11.15 -5.55
N VAL A 171 -4.03 -11.19 -5.34
CA VAL A 171 -4.83 -10.02 -4.97
C VAL A 171 -5.37 -10.21 -3.56
N GLY A 172 -5.22 -9.19 -2.71
CA GLY A 172 -5.79 -9.17 -1.37
C GLY A 172 -6.81 -8.05 -1.23
N ILE A 173 -8.01 -8.37 -0.74
CA ILE A 173 -9.07 -7.39 -0.45
C ILE A 173 -9.45 -7.49 1.02
N PHE A 174 -9.21 -6.41 1.76
CA PHE A 174 -9.70 -6.27 3.14
C PHE A 174 -11.11 -5.67 3.12
N ASP A 175 -12.10 -6.46 3.51
CA ASP A 175 -13.42 -5.94 3.84
C ASP A 175 -13.38 -5.43 5.28
N CYS A 176 -13.24 -4.11 5.41
CA CYS A 176 -13.08 -3.45 6.70
C CYS A 176 -14.40 -3.37 7.50
N VAL A 177 -15.55 -3.64 6.88
CA VAL A 177 -16.86 -3.68 7.56
C VAL A 177 -17.12 -5.10 8.08
N ARG A 178 -16.96 -6.10 7.21
CA ARG A 178 -17.12 -7.51 7.58
C ARG A 178 -15.92 -8.07 8.34
N GLN A 179 -14.84 -7.31 8.41
CA GLN A 179 -13.57 -7.69 9.04
C GLN A 179 -13.05 -9.01 8.47
N THR A 180 -12.89 -9.06 7.15
CA THR A 180 -12.33 -10.22 6.45
C THR A 180 -11.22 -9.81 5.48
N TRP A 181 -10.35 -10.76 5.15
CA TRP A 181 -9.34 -10.64 4.12
C TRP A 181 -9.54 -11.74 3.08
N SER A 182 -9.99 -11.35 1.88
CA SER A 182 -10.12 -12.24 0.73
C SER A 182 -8.80 -12.27 -0.03
N ILE A 183 -8.30 -13.46 -0.34
CA ILE A 183 -7.08 -13.68 -1.12
C ILE A 183 -7.45 -14.40 -2.41
N TYR A 184 -6.97 -13.89 -3.54
CA TYR A 184 -7.15 -14.45 -4.86
C TYR A 184 -5.78 -14.83 -5.42
N ALA A 185 -5.68 -16.02 -6.02
CA ALA A 185 -4.48 -16.43 -6.76
C ALA A 185 -4.50 -15.94 -8.22
N ASP A 186 -5.70 -15.73 -8.76
CA ASP A 186 -5.94 -15.35 -10.16
C ASP A 186 -6.72 -14.03 -10.25
N ASN A 187 -7.05 -13.60 -11.47
CA ASN A 187 -7.76 -12.35 -11.72
C ASN A 187 -9.10 -12.30 -10.95
N PRO A 188 -9.32 -11.34 -10.04
CA PRO A 188 -10.50 -11.30 -9.18
C PRO A 188 -11.79 -10.98 -9.95
N LYS A 189 -11.72 -10.52 -11.21
CA LYS A 189 -12.92 -10.27 -12.04
C LYS A 189 -13.60 -11.54 -12.51
N THR A 190 -12.86 -12.63 -12.62
CA THR A 190 -13.33 -13.89 -13.21
C THR A 190 -13.23 -15.07 -12.24
N ASN A 191 -12.61 -14.88 -11.08
CA ASN A 191 -12.32 -15.94 -10.13
C ASN A 191 -12.79 -15.54 -8.72
N GLU A 192 -13.24 -16.53 -7.96
CA GLU A 192 -13.54 -16.39 -6.54
C GLU A 192 -12.25 -16.42 -5.70
N PRO A 193 -12.25 -15.86 -4.47
CA PRO A 193 -11.07 -15.92 -3.62
C PRO A 193 -10.76 -17.37 -3.22
N VAL A 194 -9.49 -17.72 -3.21
CA VAL A 194 -9.02 -19.04 -2.74
C VAL A 194 -9.22 -19.22 -1.25
N VAL A 195 -9.21 -18.12 -0.48
CA VAL A 195 -9.53 -18.11 0.94
C VAL A 195 -10.09 -16.76 1.38
N VAL A 196 -11.01 -16.79 2.35
CA VAL A 196 -11.52 -15.60 3.06
C VAL A 196 -11.22 -15.78 4.54
N LEU A 197 -10.26 -15.01 5.05
CA LEU A 197 -9.81 -15.09 6.44
C LEU A 197 -10.54 -14.06 7.30
N PRO A 198 -11.06 -14.41 8.49
CA PRO A 198 -11.55 -13.43 9.45
C PRO A 198 -10.38 -12.66 10.08
N LEU A 199 -10.53 -11.35 10.27
CA LEU A 199 -9.55 -10.53 10.98
C LEU A 199 -9.68 -10.78 12.50
N GLN A 200 -8.62 -11.28 13.11
CA GLN A 200 -8.58 -11.56 14.55
C GLN A 200 -8.13 -10.32 15.33
N LEU A 201 -9.09 -9.60 15.91
CA LEU A 201 -8.84 -8.36 16.64
C LEU A 201 -9.00 -8.58 18.15
N LYS A 202 -8.20 -7.86 18.97
CA LYS A 202 -8.46 -7.75 20.40
C LYS A 202 -9.72 -6.91 20.60
N SER A 203 -10.49 -7.24 21.64
CA SER A 203 -11.58 -6.37 22.09
C SER A 203 -11.01 -4.98 22.41
N PRO A 204 -11.75 -3.89 22.12
CA PRO A 204 -11.33 -2.55 22.51
C PRO A 204 -11.06 -2.54 24.01
N SER A 205 -9.90 -2.01 24.42
CA SER A 205 -9.67 -1.66 25.83
C SER A 205 -10.73 -0.62 26.21
N LYS A 206 -11.54 -0.94 27.22
CA LYS A 206 -12.51 0.00 27.82
C LYS A 206 -11.82 1.23 28.36
#